data_AF-A0A2E9UKB6-F1
#
_entry.id   AF-A0A2E9UKB6-F1
#
_cell.length_a   1.000
_cell.length_b   1.000
_cell.length_c   1.000
_cell.angle_alpha   90.00
_cell.angle_beta   90.00
_cell.angle_gamma   90.00
#
_symmetry.space_group_name_H-M   'P 1'
#
loop_
_entity.id
_entity.type
_entity.pdbx_description
1 polymer ?
#
loop_
_entity_poly.entity_id
_entity_poly.type
_entity_poly.pdbx_seq_one_letter_code
_entity_poly.pdbx_strand_id
1 'polypeptide(L)'
;MRVTDRDHRPECHVIPFHRPSTPSQEVAATSIAAVIAVTILHSTDESPEDRLLDILEQSGDVEVLDADEAMEELDACHLQPDWSPANDNSLMGLI
;
A
#
# COMPACT_ATOMS: atom_id res chain seq x y z
N MET A 1 15.37 -56.17 -31.09
CA MET A 1 15.89 -54.84 -31.45
C MET A 1 14.69 -53.89 -31.45
N ARG A 2 14.53 -53.06 -30.40
CA ARG A 2 13.36 -52.17 -30.26
C ARG A 2 13.72 -50.83 -30.91
N VAL A 3 12.98 -50.49 -31.95
CA VAL A 3 13.15 -49.25 -32.72
C VAL A 3 12.73 -48.08 -31.81
N THR A 4 13.60 -47.09 -31.71
CA THR A 4 13.43 -45.90 -30.87
C THR A 4 12.35 -44.99 -31.46
N ASP A 5 11.21 -44.88 -30.80
CA ASP A 5 10.20 -43.85 -31.02
C ASP A 5 10.68 -42.53 -30.36
N ARG A 6 11.78 -41.97 -30.87
CA ARG A 6 12.45 -40.82 -30.23
C ARG A 6 12.77 -39.67 -31.19
N ASP A 7 12.12 -39.62 -32.36
CA ASP A 7 12.42 -38.64 -33.41
C ASP A 7 11.20 -37.81 -33.87
N HIS A 8 10.30 -37.44 -32.95
CA HIS A 8 9.32 -36.38 -33.21
C HIS A 8 9.34 -35.38 -32.07
N ARG A 9 10.44 -34.63 -31.95
CA ARG A 9 10.47 -33.45 -31.10
C ARG A 9 10.17 -32.25 -31.99
N PRO A 10 8.93 -31.70 -31.99
CA PRO A 10 8.68 -30.44 -32.69
C PRO A 10 9.62 -29.38 -32.11
N GLU A 11 10.23 -28.58 -32.97
CA GLU A 11 11.15 -27.51 -32.57
C GLU A 11 10.41 -26.54 -31.65
N CYS A 12 10.66 -26.62 -30.34
CA CYS A 12 10.05 -25.75 -29.36
C CYS A 12 10.59 -24.33 -29.57
N HIS A 13 9.75 -23.45 -30.09
CA HIS A 13 10.05 -22.03 -30.20
C HIS A 13 9.57 -21.32 -28.94
N VAL A 14 10.49 -20.68 -28.22
CA VAL A 14 10.14 -19.80 -27.10
C VAL A 14 9.62 -18.50 -27.70
N ILE A 15 8.33 -18.23 -27.53
CA ILE A 15 7.75 -16.94 -27.89
C ILE A 15 8.21 -15.92 -26.84
N PRO A 16 9.00 -14.90 -27.20
CA PRO A 16 9.40 -13.88 -26.25
C PRO A 16 8.16 -13.12 -25.78
N PHE A 17 7.87 -13.22 -24.49
CA PHE A 17 6.80 -12.45 -23.87
C PHE A 17 7.29 -11.01 -23.71
N HIS A 18 6.90 -10.13 -24.64
CA HIS A 18 7.08 -8.70 -24.45
C HIS A 18 6.02 -8.22 -23.46
N ARG A 19 6.46 -7.81 -22.26
CA ARG A 19 5.57 -7.15 -21.30
C ARG A 19 4.98 -5.92 -22.00
N PRO A 20 3.64 -5.77 -22.09
CA PRO A 20 3.05 -4.55 -22.59
C PRO A 20 3.60 -3.39 -21.77
N SER A 21 4.05 -2.31 -22.43
CA SER A 21 4.41 -1.08 -21.75
C SER A 21 3.15 -0.52 -21.08
N THR A 22 2.87 -0.95 -19.86
CA THR A 22 1.90 -0.30 -19.00
C THR A 22 2.40 1.12 -18.83
N PRO A 23 1.67 2.16 -19.26
CA PRO A 23 2.02 3.50 -18.86
C PRO A 23 2.14 3.46 -17.35
N SER A 24 3.25 3.99 -16.81
CA SER A 24 3.43 4.16 -15.38
C SER A 24 2.24 4.98 -14.89
N GLN A 25 1.23 4.30 -14.37
CA GLN A 25 0.14 4.96 -13.69
C GLN A 25 0.81 5.52 -12.45
N GLU A 26 1.10 6.81 -12.47
CA GLU A 26 1.66 7.53 -11.32
C GLU A 26 0.65 7.34 -10.18
N VAL A 27 0.97 6.41 -9.28
CA VAL A 27 0.20 6.21 -8.06
C VAL A 27 0.66 7.31 -7.11
N ALA A 28 -0.12 8.39 -7.04
CA ALA A 28 0.11 9.47 -6.10
C ALA A 28 -0.62 9.16 -4.79
N ALA A 29 0.15 9.02 -3.70
CA ALA A 29 -0.39 9.03 -2.35
C ALA A 29 -0.33 10.48 -1.82
N THR A 30 -1.45 11.00 -1.31
CA THR A 30 -1.51 12.35 -0.71
C THR A 30 -2.10 12.22 0.69
N SER A 31 -1.35 12.66 1.70
CA SER A 31 -1.83 12.76 3.08
C SER A 31 -2.48 14.13 3.31
N ILE A 32 -3.59 14.17 4.06
CA ILE A 32 -4.35 15.39 4.33
C ILE A 32 -4.54 15.51 5.85
N ALA A 33 -3.97 16.55 6.45
CA ALA A 33 -4.22 16.92 7.84
C ALA A 33 -5.43 17.88 7.92
N ALA A 34 -6.45 17.54 8.70
CA ALA A 34 -7.65 18.35 8.87
C ALA A 34 -8.19 18.29 10.30
N VAL A 35 -8.75 19.42 10.78
CA VAL A 35 -9.51 19.47 12.04
C VAL A 35 -10.98 19.28 11.73
N ILE A 36 -11.60 18.24 12.30
CA ILE A 36 -12.99 17.86 12.02
C ILE A 36 -13.83 18.07 13.27
N ALA A 37 -14.95 18.77 13.15
CA ALA A 37 -15.96 18.87 14.19
C ALA A 37 -16.96 17.70 14.05
N VAL A 38 -17.16 16.95 15.13
CA VAL A 38 -18.05 15.78 15.16
C VAL A 38 -19.16 15.96 16.20
N THR A 39 -20.30 15.30 15.98
CA THR A 39 -21.40 15.22 16.96
C THR A 39 -21.63 13.76 17.30
N ILE A 40 -21.45 13.40 18.56
CA ILE A 40 -21.53 12.02 19.03
C ILE A 40 -22.77 11.85 19.90
N LEU A 41 -23.59 10.87 19.55
CA LEU A 41 -24.71 10.45 20.39
C LEU A 41 -24.17 9.49 21.44
N HIS A 42 -24.29 9.90 22.71
CA HIS A 42 -23.82 9.12 23.85
C HIS A 42 -24.84 9.17 25.00
N SER A 43 -24.78 8.18 25.87
CA SER A 43 -25.53 8.10 27.12
C SER A 43 -24.96 9.05 28.17
N THR A 44 -25.74 9.41 29.18
CA THR A 44 -25.31 10.34 30.23
C THR A 44 -24.20 9.81 31.12
N ASP A 45 -23.97 8.50 31.09
CA ASP A 45 -23.02 7.81 31.96
C ASP A 45 -21.66 7.57 31.26
N GLU A 46 -21.57 7.82 29.95
CA GLU A 46 -20.34 7.68 29.16
C GLU A 46 -19.84 9.05 28.67
N SER A 47 -18.53 9.21 28.58
CA SER A 47 -17.97 10.43 27.99
C SER A 47 -18.12 10.37 26.46
N PRO A 48 -18.38 11.52 25.79
CA PRO A 48 -18.45 11.58 24.34
C PRO A 48 -17.11 11.20 23.68
N GLU A 49 -16.00 11.40 24.39
CA GLU A 49 -14.64 11.10 23.95
C GLU A 49 -14.41 9.59 23.92
N ASP A 50 -14.74 8.89 25.02
CA ASP A 50 -14.63 7.43 25.09
C ASP A 50 -15.53 6.77 24.05
N ARG A 51 -16.75 7.27 23.88
CA ARG A 51 -17.69 6.76 22.87
C ARG A 51 -17.17 6.96 21.45
N LEU A 52 -16.48 8.07 21.19
CA LEU A 52 -15.86 8.30 19.88
C LEU A 52 -14.75 7.28 19.64
N LEU A 53 -13.88 7.03 20.62
CA LEU A 53 -12.81 6.04 20.52
C LEU A 53 -13.36 4.64 20.24
N ASP A 54 -14.39 4.21 20.98
CA ASP A 54 -15.06 2.92 20.76
C ASP A 54 -15.59 2.75 19.32
N ILE A 55 -16.14 3.83 18.74
CA ILE A 55 -16.66 3.83 17.36
C ILE A 55 -15.51 3.67 16.37
N LEU A 56 -14.41 4.40 16.58
CA LEU A 56 -13.24 4.35 15.69
C LEU A 56 -12.54 2.99 15.75
N GLU A 57 -12.38 2.42 16.94
CA GLU A 57 -11.81 1.09 17.15
C GLU A 57 -12.65 -0.02 16.50
N GLN A 58 -13.99 0.06 16.59
CA GLN A 58 -14.89 -0.89 15.91
C GLN A 58 -14.81 -0.80 14.38
N SER A 59 -14.50 0.37 13.81
CA SER A 59 -14.33 0.53 12.37
C SER A 59 -13.08 -0.21 11.87
N GLY A 60 -12.01 -0.27 12.67
CA GLY A 60 -10.73 -0.89 12.30
C GLY A 60 -9.97 -0.17 11.18
N ASP A 61 -10.51 0.94 10.67
CA ASP A 61 -9.97 1.73 9.56
C ASP A 61 -9.17 2.95 10.03
N VAL A 62 -9.15 3.21 11.35
CA VAL A 62 -8.58 4.43 11.93
C VAL A 62 -7.57 4.05 13.00
N GLU A 63 -6.38 4.63 12.87
CA GLU A 63 -5.33 4.59 13.90
C GLU A 63 -5.45 5.83 14.78
N VAL A 64 -5.46 5.63 16.10
CA VAL A 64 -5.53 6.71 17.09
C VAL A 64 -4.12 6.93 17.62
N LEU A 65 -3.56 8.10 17.33
CA LEU A 65 -2.23 8.50 17.75
C LEU A 65 -2.31 9.58 18.83
N ASP A 66 -1.36 9.56 19.77
CA ASP A 66 -1.21 10.63 20.73
C ASP A 66 -0.72 11.92 20.04
N ALA A 67 -1.02 13.08 20.61
CA ALA A 67 -0.71 14.38 19.99
C ALA A 67 0.80 14.57 19.73
N ASP A 68 1.66 14.08 20.63
CA ASP A 68 3.11 14.17 20.48
C ASP A 68 3.62 13.26 19.35
N GLU A 69 3.07 12.04 19.25
CA GLU A 69 3.40 11.05 18.21
C GLU A 69 2.93 11.50 16.83
N ALA A 70 1.69 12.01 16.75
CA ALA A 70 1.13 12.56 15.51
C ALA A 70 1.95 13.74 14.97
N MET A 71 2.57 14.55 15.84
CA MET A 71 3.41 15.67 15.43
C MET A 71 4.77 15.22 14.91
N GLU A 72 5.36 14.21 15.56
CA GLU A 72 6.63 13.61 15.12
C GLU A 72 6.49 12.96 13.74
N GLU A 73 5.40 12.24 13.48
CA GLU A 73 5.14 11.64 12.17
C GLU A 73 4.91 12.69 11.07
N LEU A 74 4.20 13.78 11.40
CA LEU A 74 3.99 14.88 10.46
C LEU A 74 5.32 15.56 10.08
N ASP A 75 6.20 15.82 11.05
CA ASP A 75 7.54 16.37 10.81
C ASP A 75 8.41 15.39 10.02
N ALA A 76 8.30 14.08 10.27
CA ALA A 76 8.98 13.05 9.49
C ALA A 76 8.51 13.04 8.02
N CYS A 77 7.21 13.20 7.76
CA CYS A 77 6.66 13.29 6.40
C CYS A 77 7.19 14.51 5.63
N HIS A 78 7.40 15.64 6.32
CA HIS A 78 7.97 16.85 5.70
C HIS A 78 9.46 16.74 5.39
N LEU A 79 10.19 15.83 6.04
CA LEU A 79 11.63 15.62 5.86
C LEU A 79 11.99 14.53 4.83
N GLN A 80 11.01 13.86 4.24
CA GLN A 80 11.23 12.73 3.33
C GLN A 80 10.87 13.11 1.88
N PRO A 81 11.80 13.72 1.12
CA PRO A 81 11.54 14.05 -0.29
C PRO A 81 11.54 12.82 -1.22
N ASP A 82 12.09 11.66 -0.81
CA ASP A 82 12.39 10.55 -1.71
C ASP A 82 11.91 9.19 -1.19
N TRP A 83 10.61 9.01 -0.97
CA TRP A 83 10.07 7.66 -0.82
C TRP A 83 10.06 6.95 -2.18
N SER A 84 11.15 6.27 -2.51
CA SER A 84 11.17 5.34 -3.64
C SER A 84 10.30 4.12 -3.30
N PRO A 85 9.43 3.66 -4.20
CA PRO A 85 8.61 2.47 -3.96
C PRO A 85 9.48 1.27 -3.55
N ALA A 86 9.14 0.62 -2.45
CA ALA A 86 9.88 -0.54 -1.95
C ALA A 86 9.86 -1.75 -2.90
N ASN A 87 9.01 -1.72 -3.94
CA ASN A 87 8.92 -2.73 -4.99
C ASN A 87 9.60 -2.32 -6.31
N ASP A 88 10.45 -1.29 -6.29
CA ASP A 88 11.13 -0.85 -7.50
C ASP A 88 12.22 -1.86 -7.94
N ASN A 89 11.92 -2.62 -8.98
CA ASN A 89 12.82 -3.60 -9.59
C ASN A 89 13.72 -2.99 -10.67
N SER A 90 13.77 -1.66 -10.82
CA SER A 90 14.61 -0.97 -11.81
C SER A 90 16.10 -1.33 -11.70
N LEU A 91 16.59 -1.70 -10.51
CA LEU A 91 17.97 -2.14 -10.27
C LEU A 91 18.27 -3.56 -10.81
N MET A 92 17.26 -4.41 -11.04
CA MET A 92 17.45 -5.78 -11.52
C MET A 92 17.75 -5.87 -13.04
N GLY A 93 17.64 -4.77 -13.78
CA GLY A 93 17.94 -4.70 -15.21
C GLY A 93 19.40 -4.40 -15.57
N LEU A 94 20.28 -4.24 -14.57
CA LEU A 94 21.67 -3.81 -14.73
C LEU A 94 22.71 -4.95 -14.61
N ILE A 95 22.27 -6.21 -14.63
CA ILE A 95 23.14 -7.40 -14.59
C ILE A 95 23.01 -8.21 -15.88
#